data_AF-A0A1H3WXX3-F1
#
_entry.id   AF-A0A1H3WXX3-F1
#
_cell.length_a   1.000
_cell.length_b   1.000
_cell.length_c   1.000
_cell.angle_alpha   90.00
_cell.angle_beta   90.00
_cell.angle_gamma   90.00
#
_symmetry.space_group_name_H-M   'P 1'
#
loop_
_entity.id
_entity.type
_entity.pdbx_description
1 polymer ?
#
loop_
_entity_poly.entity_id
_entity_poly.type
_entity_poly.pdbx_seq_one_letter_code
_entity_poly.pdbx_strand_id
1 'polypeptide(L)'
;MANEKRTPKNPLMAGTTGKTLAEMVAEVTSDNVDELSVKKTKNAGTFKSFKENLDNYTGVKGQGLAIWVPAEVKKQVEMLCAKAKTNVPIRAMAAAMIMTFIEEHRRELNNL
;
A
#
# COMPACT_ATOMS: atom_id res chain seq x y z
N MET A 1 46.31 -26.75 50.96
CA MET A 1 45.12 -26.67 50.09
C MET A 1 44.76 -25.20 49.90
N ALA A 2 44.97 -24.63 48.72
CA ALA A 2 44.30 -23.41 48.24
C ALA A 2 44.58 -23.29 46.73
N ASN A 3 43.54 -23.49 45.92
CA ASN A 3 43.59 -23.47 44.46
C ASN A 3 43.23 -22.06 43.96
N GLU A 4 44.20 -21.31 43.47
CA GLU A 4 44.00 -19.98 42.90
C GLU A 4 43.45 -20.10 41.48
N LYS A 5 42.13 -19.93 41.33
CA LYS A 5 41.46 -19.92 40.02
C LYS A 5 41.83 -18.67 39.24
N ARG A 6 42.76 -18.79 38.28
CA ARG A 6 42.98 -17.76 37.26
C ARG A 6 41.86 -17.82 36.23
N THR A 7 40.92 -16.88 36.28
CA THR A 7 39.94 -16.68 35.21
C THR A 7 40.61 -15.92 34.04
N PRO A 8 40.35 -16.30 32.78
CA PRO A 8 40.86 -15.55 31.64
C PRO A 8 40.15 -14.20 31.54
N LYS A 9 40.93 -13.11 31.47
CA LYS A 9 40.41 -11.78 31.14
C LYS A 9 40.07 -11.75 29.65
N ASN A 10 38.78 -11.68 29.32
CA ASN A 10 38.31 -11.49 27.94
C ASN A 10 38.71 -10.09 27.45
N PRO A 11 39.42 -9.97 26.31
CA PRO A 11 39.93 -8.69 25.80
C PRO A 11 38.87 -7.82 25.08
N LEU A 12 37.62 -8.27 24.98
CA LEU A 12 36.53 -7.56 24.28
C LEU A 12 35.82 -6.50 25.13
N MET A 13 36.20 -6.33 26.41
CA MET A 13 35.54 -5.41 27.36
C MET A 13 36.49 -4.30 27.84
N ALA A 14 37.42 -3.87 26.99
CA ALA A 14 38.43 -2.85 27.33
C ALA A 14 38.14 -1.46 26.74
N GLY A 15 36.97 -1.19 26.16
CA GLY A 15 36.80 0.07 25.43
C GLY A 15 35.40 0.49 24.98
N THR A 16 34.36 0.31 25.79
CA THR A 16 33.07 0.95 25.48
C THR A 16 32.53 1.73 26.68
N THR A 17 32.71 3.03 26.58
CA THR A 17 32.09 4.10 27.37
C THR A 17 30.62 3.78 27.69
N GLY A 18 30.24 4.01 28.94
CA GLY A 18 28.99 3.55 29.55
C GLY A 18 27.72 4.07 28.88
N LYS A 19 27.20 3.28 27.94
CA LYS A 19 25.79 3.28 27.56
C LYS A 19 25.24 1.89 27.82
N THR A 20 24.14 1.80 28.54
CA THR A 20 23.50 0.51 28.83
C THR A 20 22.82 -0.04 27.56
N LEU A 21 22.70 -1.37 27.44
CA LEU A 21 22.02 -2.01 26.31
C LEU A 21 20.58 -1.47 26.13
N ALA A 22 19.93 -1.08 27.25
CA ALA A 22 18.61 -0.46 27.26
C ALA A 22 18.59 0.93 26.61
N GLU A 23 19.64 1.74 26.77
CA GLU A 23 19.75 3.05 26.10
C GLU A 23 19.96 2.90 24.59
N MET A 24 20.76 1.92 24.14
CA MET A 24 20.91 1.67 22.70
C MET A 24 19.60 1.22 22.05
N VAL A 25 18.78 0.41 22.73
CA VAL A 25 17.47 -0.01 22.21
C VAL A 25 16.48 1.16 22.18
N ALA A 26 16.52 2.06 23.17
CA ALA A 26 15.67 3.26 23.18
C ALA A 26 16.04 4.27 22.08
N GLU A 27 17.34 4.44 21.79
CA GLU A 27 17.85 5.27 20.70
C GLU A 27 17.39 4.71 19.34
N VAL A 28 17.49 3.39 19.12
CA VAL A 28 17.04 2.73 17.88
C VAL A 28 15.51 2.73 17.70
N THR A 29 14.74 2.79 18.78
CA THR A 29 13.25 2.77 18.69
C THR A 29 12.66 4.15 18.40
N SER A 30 13.42 5.24 18.58
CA SER A 30 12.92 6.61 18.42
C SER A 30 12.95 7.12 16.97
N ASP A 31 13.75 6.51 16.11
CA ASP A 31 13.87 6.88 14.68
C ASP A 31 12.89 6.14 13.75
N ASN A 32 11.94 5.35 14.29
CA ASN A 32 11.06 4.50 13.48
C ASN A 32 9.55 4.67 13.76
N VAL A 33 9.11 5.89 14.07
CA VAL A 33 7.67 6.20 14.23
C VAL A 33 7.15 7.33 13.34
N ASP A 34 7.96 7.77 12.37
CA ASP A 34 7.57 8.80 11.39
C ASP A 34 7.33 8.24 9.98
N GLU A 35 6.74 7.06 9.88
CA GLU A 35 6.19 6.58 8.62
C GLU A 35 4.98 5.69 8.88
N LEU A 36 3.79 6.31 8.88
CA LEU A 36 2.48 5.72 8.51
C LEU A 36 1.33 6.69 8.89
N SER A 37 1.51 8.01 8.75
CA SER A 37 0.36 8.86 8.43
C SER A 37 0.23 8.93 6.91
N VAL A 38 -0.30 7.85 6.32
CA VAL A 38 -0.84 7.91 4.96
C VAL A 38 -1.96 8.94 5.03
N LYS A 39 -1.63 10.20 4.75
CA LYS A 39 -2.59 11.25 4.45
C LYS A 39 -3.41 10.70 3.29
N LYS A 40 -4.58 10.13 3.60
CA LYS A 40 -5.66 9.96 2.66
C LYS A 40 -6.03 11.37 2.22
N THR A 41 -5.32 11.89 1.22
CA THR A 41 -5.78 13.03 0.43
C THR A 41 -7.13 12.58 -0.10
N LYS A 42 -8.20 13.11 0.51
CA LYS A 42 -9.57 12.83 0.09
C LYS A 42 -9.66 13.33 -1.34
N ASN A 43 -9.62 12.42 -2.30
CA ASN A 43 -9.73 12.72 -3.72
C ASN A 43 -11.18 13.08 -4.07
N ALA A 44 -11.80 14.02 -3.36
CA ALA A 44 -13.17 14.44 -3.60
C ALA A 44 -13.39 14.90 -5.06
N GLY A 45 -12.33 15.36 -5.72
CA GLY A 45 -12.33 15.68 -7.15
C GLY A 45 -12.53 14.47 -8.07
N THR A 46 -11.95 13.30 -7.76
CA THR A 46 -12.09 12.10 -8.61
C THR A 46 -13.50 11.51 -8.53
N PHE A 47 -14.14 11.57 -7.36
CA PHE A 47 -15.51 11.10 -7.20
C PHE A 47 -16.54 12.00 -7.91
N LYS A 48 -16.28 13.32 -7.97
CA LYS A 48 -17.13 14.23 -8.75
C LYS A 48 -17.10 13.88 -10.24
N SER A 49 -15.91 13.65 -10.81
CA SER A 49 -15.76 13.19 -12.20
C SER A 49 -16.35 11.80 -12.43
N PHE A 50 -16.32 10.92 -11.42
CA PHE A 50 -17.00 9.62 -11.48
C PHE A 50 -18.51 9.78 -11.65
N LYS A 51 -19.15 10.68 -10.90
CA LYS A 51 -20.59 10.93 -11.02
C LYS A 51 -20.97 11.49 -12.40
N GLU A 52 -20.20 12.44 -12.91
CA GLU A 52 -20.37 12.99 -14.27
C GLU A 52 -20.20 11.90 -15.35
N ASN A 53 -19.22 10.99 -15.16
CA ASN A 53 -19.04 9.85 -16.06
C ASN A 53 -20.20 8.85 -15.96
N LEU A 54 -20.74 8.60 -14.77
CA LEU A 54 -21.87 7.68 -14.60
C LEU A 54 -23.09 8.15 -15.40
N ASP A 55 -23.38 9.45 -15.40
CA ASP A 55 -24.47 10.04 -16.17
C ASP A 55 -24.30 9.79 -17.68
N ASN A 56 -23.08 9.84 -18.19
CA ASN A 56 -22.74 9.56 -19.59
C ASN A 56 -22.90 8.07 -19.96
N TYR A 57 -22.87 7.15 -18.99
CA TYR A 57 -22.94 5.70 -19.22
C TYR A 57 -24.28 5.05 -18.83
N THR A 58 -25.30 5.85 -18.49
CA THR A 58 -26.66 5.42 -18.06
C THR A 58 -27.46 4.59 -19.09
N GLY A 59 -27.00 4.50 -20.35
CA GLY A 59 -27.70 3.80 -21.44
C GLY A 59 -27.67 2.27 -21.39
N VAL A 60 -26.89 1.65 -20.50
CA VAL A 60 -26.69 0.19 -20.47
C VAL A 60 -27.53 -0.43 -19.36
N LYS A 61 -28.75 -0.87 -19.69
CA LYS A 61 -29.73 -1.45 -18.74
C LYS A 61 -29.50 -2.93 -18.40
N GLY A 62 -28.39 -3.52 -18.81
CA GLY A 62 -28.10 -4.95 -18.59
C GLY A 62 -27.43 -5.19 -17.24
N GLN A 63 -28.19 -5.65 -16.24
CA GLN A 63 -27.62 -6.33 -15.09
C GLN A 63 -27.39 -7.80 -15.47
N GLY A 64 -26.12 -8.26 -15.50
CA GLY A 64 -25.79 -9.62 -15.92
C GLY A 64 -24.34 -10.00 -15.63
N LEU A 65 -23.96 -11.23 -15.97
CA LEU A 65 -22.62 -11.81 -15.72
C LEU A 65 -21.46 -11.03 -16.37
N ALA A 66 -21.73 -10.15 -17.33
CA ALA A 66 -20.72 -9.36 -18.03
C ALA A 66 -21.03 -7.87 -17.91
N ILE A 67 -20.02 -7.08 -17.53
CA ILE A 67 -20.06 -5.62 -17.56
C ILE A 67 -19.67 -5.17 -18.96
N TRP A 68 -20.54 -4.40 -19.61
CA TRP A 68 -20.20 -3.78 -20.88
C TRP A 68 -19.23 -2.62 -20.64
N VAL A 69 -18.08 -2.65 -21.31
CA VAL A 69 -17.04 -1.63 -21.20
C VAL A 69 -16.90 -0.95 -22.58
N PRO A 70 -16.95 0.40 -22.65
CA PRO A 70 -16.72 1.12 -23.91
C PRO A 70 -15.38 0.77 -24.55
N ALA A 71 -15.33 0.83 -25.89
CA ALA A 71 -14.11 0.52 -26.65
C ALA A 71 -12.92 1.39 -26.24
N GLU A 72 -13.17 2.67 -25.93
CA GLU A 72 -12.12 3.60 -25.48
C GLU A 72 -11.51 3.17 -24.14
N VAL A 73 -12.36 2.80 -23.16
CA VAL A 73 -11.91 2.33 -21.85
C VAL A 73 -11.15 1.01 -21.99
N LYS A 74 -11.63 0.09 -22.83
CA LYS A 74 -10.91 -1.17 -23.13
C LYS A 74 -9.50 -0.91 -23.67
N LYS A 75 -9.36 0.01 -24.63
CA LYS A 75 -8.06 0.37 -25.22
C LYS A 75 -7.10 0.95 -24.18
N GLN A 76 -7.60 1.77 -23.25
CA GLN A 76 -6.79 2.30 -22.16
C GLN A 76 -6.27 1.19 -21.23
N VAL A 77 -7.13 0.25 -20.85
CA VAL A 77 -6.72 -0.90 -20.03
C VAL A 77 -5.71 -1.78 -20.77
N GLU A 78 -5.90 -2.01 -22.07
CA GLU A 78 -4.94 -2.73 -22.92
C GLU A 78 -3.57 -2.06 -22.95
N MET A 79 -3.52 -0.72 -23.12
CA MET A 79 -2.26 0.03 -23.09
C MET A 79 -1.56 -0.07 -21.72
N LEU A 80 -2.31 -0.06 -20.62
CA LEU A 80 -1.75 -0.25 -19.29
C LEU A 80 -1.17 -1.65 -19.10
N CYS A 81 -1.86 -2.68 -19.61
CA CYS A 81 -1.34 -4.05 -19.60
C CYS A 81 -0.09 -4.19 -20.48
N ALA A 82 -0.05 -3.55 -21.65
CA ALA A 82 1.10 -3.59 -22.56
C ALA A 82 2.34 -2.88 -21.98
N LYS A 83 2.14 -1.86 -21.13
CA LYS A 83 3.23 -1.14 -20.43
C LYS A 83 3.66 -1.82 -19.13
N ALA A 84 2.88 -2.76 -18.62
CA ALA A 84 3.18 -3.45 -17.39
C ALA A 84 4.41 -4.35 -17.57
N LYS A 85 5.26 -4.44 -16.53
CA LYS A 85 6.44 -5.32 -16.54
C LYS A 85 6.06 -6.81 -16.54
N THR A 86 4.85 -7.12 -16.08
CA THR A 86 4.31 -8.47 -15.99
C THR A 86 3.17 -8.63 -16.99
N ASN A 87 3.07 -9.83 -17.58
CA ASN A 87 1.95 -10.15 -18.46
C ASN A 87 0.68 -10.35 -17.62
N VAL A 88 -0.12 -9.30 -17.51
CA VAL A 88 -1.39 -9.30 -16.78
C VAL A 88 -2.55 -9.34 -17.78
N PRO A 89 -3.50 -10.29 -17.67
CA PRO A 89 -4.66 -10.31 -18.53
C PRO A 89 -5.57 -9.11 -18.22
N ILE A 90 -6.15 -8.52 -19.27
CA ILE A 90 -7.05 -7.34 -19.20
C ILE A 90 -8.12 -7.50 -18.13
N ARG A 91 -8.71 -8.70 -18.01
CA ARG A 91 -9.76 -8.98 -17.02
C ARG A 91 -9.25 -8.85 -15.59
N ALA A 92 -8.05 -9.35 -15.30
CA ALA A 92 -7.46 -9.25 -13.97
C ALA A 92 -7.09 -7.81 -13.64
N MET A 93 -6.53 -7.08 -14.61
CA MET A 93 -6.21 -5.66 -14.44
C MET A 93 -7.47 -4.83 -14.16
N ALA A 94 -8.53 -5.02 -14.96
CA ALA A 94 -9.80 -4.32 -14.77
C ALA A 94 -10.45 -4.68 -13.41
N ALA A 95 -10.45 -5.96 -13.03
CA ALA A 95 -10.98 -6.39 -11.73
C ALA A 95 -10.22 -5.75 -10.56
N ALA A 96 -8.88 -5.70 -10.62
CA ALA A 96 -8.06 -5.06 -9.61
C ALA A 96 -8.37 -3.55 -9.51
N MET A 97 -8.44 -2.84 -10.64
CA MET A 97 -8.79 -1.42 -10.67
C MET A 97 -10.16 -1.14 -10.04
N ILE A 98 -11.18 -1.94 -10.38
CA ILE A 98 -12.54 -1.80 -9.83
C ILE A 98 -12.51 -2.04 -8.31
N MET A 99 -11.83 -3.09 -7.87
CA MET A 99 -11.72 -3.44 -6.44
C MET A 99 -11.06 -2.30 -5.64
N THR A 100 -9.93 -1.79 -6.13
CA THR A 100 -9.21 -0.68 -5.50
C THR A 100 -10.06 0.59 -5.47
N PHE A 101 -10.74 0.94 -6.56
CA PHE A 101 -11.61 2.11 -6.61
C PHE A 101 -12.77 2.00 -5.60
N ILE A 102 -13.41 0.83 -5.50
CA ILE A 102 -14.48 0.60 -4.52
C ILE A 102 -13.96 0.75 -3.09
N GLU A 103 -12.77 0.24 -2.79
CA GLU A 103 -12.18 0.31 -1.47
C GLU A 103 -11.80 1.74 -1.07
N GLU A 104 -11.23 2.51 -2.00
CA GLU A 104 -10.85 3.91 -1.80
C GLU A 104 -12.08 4.81 -1.60
N HIS A 105 -13.14 4.60 -2.38
CA HIS A 105 -14.31 5.47 -2.44
C HIS A 105 -15.56 4.89 -1.74
N ARG A 106 -15.40 3.86 -0.89
CA ARG A 106 -16.50 3.10 -0.26
C ARG A 106 -17.58 3.98 0.39
N ARG A 107 -17.19 5.05 1.08
CA ARG A 107 -18.13 5.95 1.76
C ARG A 107 -18.98 6.77 0.80
N GLU A 108 -18.37 7.23 -0.29
CA GLU A 108 -19.03 8.07 -1.29
C GLU A 108 -19.96 7.21 -2.16
N LEU A 109 -19.52 6.00 -2.48
CA LEU A 109 -20.34 4.98 -3.16
C LEU A 109 -21.56 4.55 -2.35
N ASN A 110 -21.45 4.42 -1.03
CA ASN A 110 -22.58 4.10 -0.15
C ASN A 110 -23.63 5.22 -0.10
N ASN A 111 -23.28 6.43 -0.53
CA ASN A 111 -24.13 7.62 -0.52
C ASN A 111 -24.60 8.02 -1.94
N LEU A 112 -24.39 7.17 -2.95
CA LEU A 112 -24.94 7.34 -4.31
C LEU A 112 -26.42 7.00 -4.33
#